data_AF-A0A2U1NB16-F1
#
_entry.id   AF-A0A2U1NB16-F1
#
_cell.length_a   1.000
_cell.length_b   1.000
_cell.length_c   1.000
_cell.angle_alpha   90.00
_cell.angle_beta   90.00
_cell.angle_gamma   90.00
#
_symmetry.space_group_name_H-M   'P 1'
#
loop_
_entity.id
_entity.type
_entity.pdbx_description
1 polymer ?
#
loop_
_entity_poly.entity_id
_entity_poly.type
_entity_poly.pdbx_seq_one_letter_code
_entity_poly.pdbx_strand_id
1 'polypeptide(L)'
;MKKAGAEKKRARRSSAAVKGASGRDPATDISPKKQANKKDVFQLFAEKVRDHKDLVSRWAVLQETRVEYFRGKDFVSFLRNHPELKDILESDSHLEVEDIVNVLLSKNLLVRCDRVVKTVRPGKRKLSTWPAHLEIYPVSSYIVGSHFF
;
A
#
# COMPACT_ATOMS: atom_id res chain seq x y z
N MET A 1 -61.36 -13.00 -29.61
CA MET A 1 -60.99 -11.62 -30.03
C MET A 1 -59.57 -11.37 -29.47
N LYS A 2 -58.44 -11.52 -30.19
CA LYS A 2 -57.71 -10.55 -31.08
C LYS A 2 -57.70 -9.12 -30.49
N LYS A 3 -56.62 -8.36 -30.25
CA LYS A 3 -55.16 -8.23 -30.60
C LYS A 3 -54.48 -7.39 -29.47
N ALA A 4 -53.20 -7.51 -29.07
CA ALA A 4 -51.92 -7.05 -29.67
C ALA A 4 -51.81 -5.56 -30.10
N GLY A 5 -50.81 -4.85 -29.56
CA GLY A 5 -50.22 -3.61 -30.12
C GLY A 5 -49.41 -2.81 -29.09
N ALA A 6 -48.30 -2.12 -29.38
CA ALA A 6 -47.41 -2.11 -30.54
C ALA A 6 -46.16 -1.28 -30.14
N GLU A 7 -44.98 -1.81 -30.46
CA GLU A 7 -43.71 -1.08 -30.53
C GLU A 7 -43.78 -0.01 -31.63
N LYS A 8 -43.22 1.19 -31.40
CA LYS A 8 -42.97 2.16 -32.48
C LYS A 8 -41.54 2.70 -32.43
N LYS A 9 -40.87 2.39 -33.52
CA LYS A 9 -39.48 2.62 -33.92
C LYS A 9 -39.28 4.01 -34.55
N ARG A 10 -38.00 4.38 -34.72
CA ARG A 10 -37.39 5.37 -35.66
C ARG A 10 -37.38 6.85 -35.19
N ALA A 11 -36.36 7.67 -35.45
CA ALA A 11 -35.22 7.57 -36.37
C ALA A 11 -34.06 8.54 -36.01
N ARG A 12 -32.85 8.14 -36.43
CA ARG A 12 -31.67 8.97 -36.71
C ARG A 12 -31.99 10.25 -37.49
N ARG A 13 -31.29 11.36 -37.19
CA ARG A 13 -30.44 12.08 -38.18
C ARG A 13 -29.59 13.17 -37.53
N SER A 14 -28.32 13.13 -37.91
CA SER A 14 -27.20 14.00 -37.55
C SER A 14 -27.09 15.20 -38.53
N SER A 15 -26.49 16.31 -38.08
CA SER A 15 -25.69 17.29 -38.85
C SER A 15 -25.46 18.53 -37.98
N ALA A 16 -24.36 19.28 -37.95
CA ALA A 16 -22.99 19.20 -38.47
C ALA A 16 -22.29 20.43 -37.82
N ALA A 17 -21.15 20.27 -37.12
CA ALA A 17 -19.79 20.63 -37.57
C ALA A 17 -19.53 22.12 -37.89
N VAL A 18 -18.61 22.76 -37.14
CA VAL A 18 -17.50 23.66 -37.56
C VAL A 18 -16.53 23.74 -36.35
N LYS A 19 -15.35 23.09 -36.29
CA LYS A 19 -14.02 23.33 -36.90
C LYS A 19 -13.21 24.52 -36.31
N GLY A 20 -11.98 24.20 -35.88
CA GLY A 20 -10.82 25.11 -35.68
C GLY A 20 -10.02 24.76 -34.42
N ALA A 21 -9.06 23.80 -34.45
CA ALA A 21 -7.60 23.98 -34.64
C ALA A 21 -6.93 24.67 -33.43
N SER A 22 -5.79 24.26 -32.83
CA SER A 22 -4.65 23.40 -33.18
C SER A 22 -3.74 23.26 -31.93
N GLY A 23 -3.03 22.13 -31.78
CA GLY A 23 -1.88 21.92 -30.85
C GLY A 23 -1.84 20.46 -30.35
N ARG A 24 -1.04 19.54 -30.93
CA ARG A 24 0.37 19.21 -30.59
C ARG A 24 0.59 19.26 -29.06
N ASP A 25 0.93 18.20 -28.32
CA ASP A 25 1.88 17.10 -28.58
C ASP A 25 1.73 15.99 -27.47
N PRO A 26 2.56 14.94 -27.41
CA PRO A 26 2.17 13.57 -27.07
C PRO A 26 2.50 13.12 -25.63
N ALA A 27 2.12 11.86 -25.33
CA ALA A 27 2.68 10.99 -24.30
C ALA A 27 2.31 11.29 -22.83
N THR A 28 1.56 10.37 -22.23
CA THR A 28 2.00 9.67 -21.01
C THR A 28 1.26 8.34 -20.93
N ASP A 29 1.87 7.33 -21.55
CA ASP A 29 1.80 5.95 -21.11
C ASP A 29 2.21 5.89 -19.64
N ILE A 30 1.27 5.61 -18.74
CA ILE A 30 1.57 4.86 -17.52
C ILE A 30 0.48 3.81 -17.35
N SER A 31 0.46 2.86 -18.27
CA SER A 31 0.06 1.50 -17.90
C SER A 31 0.92 1.13 -16.69
N PRO A 32 0.38 0.73 -15.52
CA PRO A 32 1.22 0.30 -14.41
C PRO A 32 2.00 -0.89 -14.94
N LYS A 33 3.29 -0.68 -15.22
CA LYS A 33 4.18 -1.73 -15.69
C LYS A 33 4.19 -2.77 -14.60
N LYS A 34 3.37 -3.79 -14.79
CA LYS A 34 3.49 -5.09 -14.19
C LYS A 34 4.83 -5.61 -14.69
N GLN A 35 5.91 -5.21 -14.00
CA GLN A 35 7.25 -5.74 -14.21
C GLN A 35 7.20 -7.20 -13.74
N ALA A 36 6.70 -8.05 -14.63
CA ALA A 36 6.79 -9.47 -14.47
C ALA A 36 8.27 -9.88 -14.59
N ASN A 37 8.70 -10.67 -13.60
CA ASN A 37 9.75 -11.68 -13.71
C ASN A 37 11.22 -11.28 -13.55
N LYS A 38 11.53 -10.47 -12.54
CA LYS A 38 12.61 -10.80 -11.61
C LYS A 38 12.04 -10.64 -10.21
N LYS A 39 11.98 -11.72 -9.43
CA LYS A 39 11.61 -11.57 -8.02
C LYS A 39 12.68 -10.66 -7.41
N ASP A 40 12.28 -9.43 -7.10
CA ASP A 40 13.15 -8.47 -6.44
C ASP A 40 13.64 -9.12 -5.15
N VAL A 41 14.93 -9.00 -4.86
CA VAL A 41 15.52 -9.54 -3.63
C VAL A 41 14.76 -9.02 -2.40
N PHE A 42 14.29 -7.77 -2.48
CA PHE A 42 13.46 -7.13 -1.46
C PHE A 42 12.04 -7.73 -1.37
N GLN A 43 11.48 -8.24 -2.47
CA GLN A 43 10.21 -8.95 -2.46
C GLN A 43 10.34 -10.28 -1.71
N LEU A 44 11.40 -11.05 -2.01
CA LEU A 44 11.68 -12.31 -1.32
C LEU A 44 11.94 -12.08 0.18
N PHE A 45 12.69 -11.03 0.49
CA PHE A 45 12.90 -10.57 1.86
C PHE A 45 11.57 -10.26 2.55
N ALA A 46 10.70 -9.45 1.92
CA ALA A 46 9.42 -9.06 2.49
C ALA A 46 8.49 -10.26 2.75
N GLU A 47 8.46 -11.23 1.83
CA GLU A 47 7.72 -12.49 2.02
C GLU A 47 8.26 -13.29 3.21
N LYS A 48 9.59 -13.44 3.29
CA LYS A 48 10.23 -14.18 4.39
C LYS A 48 9.99 -13.53 5.75
N VAL A 49 10.06 -12.20 5.80
CA VAL A 49 9.79 -11.39 6.99
C VAL A 49 8.34 -11.52 7.43
N ARG A 50 7.38 -11.48 6.49
CA ARG A 50 5.94 -11.61 6.77
C ARG A 50 5.60 -12.95 7.41
N ASP A 51 6.24 -14.03 6.95
CA ASP A 51 6.00 -15.38 7.47
C ASP A 51 6.82 -15.70 8.75
N HIS A 52 7.62 -14.74 9.23
CA HIS A 52 8.50 -14.96 10.37
C HIS A 52 7.76 -14.85 11.70
N LYS A 53 7.88 -15.90 12.54
CA LYS A 53 7.11 -16.00 13.80
C LYS A 53 7.51 -14.97 14.85
N ASP A 54 8.78 -14.55 14.85
CA ASP A 54 9.30 -13.59 15.82
C ASP A 54 8.96 -12.12 15.46
N LEU A 55 8.43 -11.87 14.26
CA LEU A 55 7.91 -10.56 13.92
C LEU A 55 6.59 -10.33 14.66
N VAL A 56 6.60 -9.37 15.59
CA VAL A 56 5.41 -9.03 16.37
C VAL A 56 4.42 -8.25 15.49
N SER A 57 3.44 -8.96 14.93
CA SER A 57 2.31 -8.39 14.20
C SER A 57 1.00 -8.48 14.99
N ARG A 58 0.04 -7.61 14.66
CA ARG A 58 -1.34 -7.63 15.17
C ARG A 58 -2.33 -7.27 14.07
N TRP A 59 -3.55 -7.79 14.21
CA TRP A 59 -4.66 -7.42 13.34
C TRP A 59 -5.17 -6.01 13.67
N ALA A 60 -5.38 -5.21 12.63
CA ALA A 60 -6.10 -3.94 12.68
C ALA A 60 -7.06 -3.82 11.49
N VAL A 61 -7.96 -2.85 11.59
CA VAL A 61 -8.85 -2.45 10.51
C VAL A 61 -8.24 -1.23 9.84
N LEU A 62 -7.81 -1.37 8.59
CA LEU A 62 -7.43 -0.27 7.72
C LEU A 62 -8.60 0.04 6.81
N GLN A 63 -9.23 1.20 7.01
CA GLN A 63 -10.50 1.57 6.37
C GLN A 63 -11.59 0.52 6.65
N GLU A 64 -11.80 -0.44 5.75
CA GLU A 64 -12.78 -1.53 5.89
C GLU A 64 -12.14 -2.92 5.79
N THR A 65 -10.82 -2.98 5.60
CA THR A 65 -10.07 -4.23 5.41
C THR A 65 -9.32 -4.61 6.68
N ARG A 66 -9.33 -5.90 7.01
CA ARG A 66 -8.46 -6.43 8.07
C ARG A 66 -7.06 -6.65 7.54
N VAL A 67 -6.09 -6.01 8.16
CA VAL A 67 -4.67 -6.12 7.82
C VAL A 67 -3.89 -6.51 9.06
N GLU A 68 -2.83 -7.29 8.86
CA GLU A 68 -1.80 -7.45 9.89
C GLU A 68 -0.82 -6.30 9.77
N TYR A 69 -0.47 -5.70 10.90
CA TYR A 69 0.49 -4.61 10.94
C TYR A 69 1.46 -4.82 12.09
N PHE A 70 2.62 -4.17 12.00
CA PHE A 70 3.66 -4.20 13.01
C PHE A 70 4.15 -2.78 13.31
N ARG A 71 4.89 -2.62 14.41
CA ARG A 71 5.46 -1.34 14.81
C ARG A 71 6.87 -1.20 14.26
N GLY A 72 7.23 -0.03 13.77
CA GLY A 72 8.60 0.25 13.29
C GLY A 72 9.67 -0.08 14.32
N LYS A 73 9.45 0.31 15.58
CA LYS A 73 10.36 -0.07 16.69
C LYS A 73 10.56 -1.58 16.82
N ASP A 74 9.48 -2.36 16.76
CA ASP A 74 9.56 -3.82 16.90
C ASP A 74 10.27 -4.42 15.69
N PHE A 75 10.05 -3.86 14.50
CA PHE A 75 10.72 -4.26 13.26
C PHE A 75 12.24 -4.04 13.31
N VAL A 76 12.69 -2.91 13.88
CA VAL A 76 14.13 -2.66 14.07
C VAL A 76 14.75 -3.67 15.02
N SER A 77 14.09 -3.93 16.16
CA SER A 77 14.57 -4.94 17.11
C SER A 77 14.59 -6.34 16.49
N PHE A 78 13.58 -6.68 15.70
CA PHE A 78 13.50 -7.93 14.97
C PHE A 78 14.67 -8.11 13.99
N LEU A 79 14.94 -7.14 13.12
CA LEU A 79 16.04 -7.24 12.15
C LEU A 79 17.44 -7.25 12.80
N ARG A 80 17.58 -6.69 14.01
CA ARG A 80 18.83 -6.80 14.78
C ARG A 80 19.03 -8.18 15.38
N ASN A 81 17.95 -8.87 15.74
CA ASN A 81 17.99 -10.21 16.31
C ASN A 81 18.12 -11.29 15.23
N HIS A 82 17.71 -10.98 13.99
CA HIS A 82 17.67 -11.92 12.87
C HIS A 82 18.56 -11.46 11.70
N PRO A 83 19.91 -11.47 11.86
CA PRO A 83 20.83 -11.09 10.78
C PRO A 83 20.72 -12.01 9.55
N GLU A 84 20.24 -13.25 9.69
CA GLU A 84 20.01 -14.20 8.60
C GLU A 84 19.02 -13.67 7.55
N LEU A 85 18.13 -12.76 7.93
CA LEU A 85 17.21 -12.12 6.99
C LEU A 85 17.93 -11.09 6.12
N LYS A 86 18.99 -10.46 6.63
CA LYS A 86 19.82 -9.55 5.84
C LYS A 86 20.65 -10.29 4.80
N ASP A 87 20.99 -11.55 5.03
CA ASP A 87 21.73 -12.37 4.06
C ASP A 87 20.93 -12.55 2.75
N ILE A 88 19.59 -12.54 2.83
CA ILE A 88 18.70 -12.58 1.66
C ILE A 88 18.95 -11.36 0.77
N LEU A 89 19.26 -10.20 1.35
CA LEU A 89 19.54 -8.96 0.62
C LEU A 89 20.87 -9.01 -0.14
N GLU A 90 21.70 -10.05 0.08
CA GLU A 90 22.98 -10.31 -0.59
C GLU A 90 23.88 -9.06 -0.67
N SER A 91 23.81 -8.33 -1.79
CA SER A 91 24.57 -7.11 -2.06
C SER A 91 24.18 -5.96 -1.11
N ASP A 92 22.91 -5.91 -0.72
CA ASP A 92 22.33 -4.88 0.15
C ASP A 92 22.31 -5.30 1.64
N SER A 93 23.00 -6.40 2.00
CA SER A 93 23.11 -6.89 3.38
C SER A 93 23.80 -5.89 4.33
N HIS A 94 24.65 -5.03 3.79
CA HIS A 94 25.36 -3.98 4.52
C HIS A 94 24.48 -2.76 4.87
N LEU A 95 23.28 -2.66 4.31
CA LEU A 95 22.39 -1.53 4.55
C LEU A 95 21.93 -1.48 6.02
N GLU A 96 21.80 -0.25 6.51
CA GLU A 96 21.17 0.01 7.79
C GLU A 96 19.69 -0.37 7.73
N VAL A 97 19.13 -0.72 8.90
CA VAL A 97 17.72 -1.14 8.97
C VAL A 97 16.78 -0.05 8.44
N GLU A 98 17.12 1.21 8.68
CA GLU A 98 16.32 2.35 8.21
C GLU A 98 16.32 2.46 6.69
N ASP A 99 17.47 2.23 6.06
CA ASP A 99 17.61 2.24 4.59
C ASP A 99 16.84 1.10 3.96
N ILE A 100 16.92 -0.11 4.54
CA ILE A 100 16.13 -1.26 4.11
C ILE A 100 14.63 -0.91 4.14
N VAL A 101 14.14 -0.31 5.23
CA VAL A 101 12.73 0.09 5.34
C VAL A 101 12.38 1.16 4.30
N ASN A 102 13.25 2.14 4.07
CA ASN A 102 13.03 3.16 3.03
C ASN A 102 12.94 2.53 1.63
N VAL A 103 13.78 1.54 1.31
CA VAL A 103 13.70 0.80 0.06
C VAL A 103 12.36 0.04 -0.02
N LEU A 104 11.94 -0.64 1.04
CA LEU A 104 10.65 -1.33 1.08
C LEU A 104 9.46 -0.38 0.90
N LEU A 105 9.50 0.82 1.51
CA LEU A 105 8.49 1.86 1.34
C LEU A 105 8.44 2.37 -0.10
N SER A 106 9.59 2.65 -0.70
CA SER A 106 9.67 3.13 -2.09
C SER A 106 9.19 2.09 -3.11
N LYS A 107 9.32 0.80 -2.78
CA LYS A 107 8.83 -0.33 -3.59
C LYS A 107 7.38 -0.72 -3.29
N ASN A 108 6.68 0.03 -2.42
CA ASN A 108 5.33 -0.28 -1.95
C ASN A 108 5.19 -1.71 -1.33
N LEU A 109 6.28 -2.25 -0.80
CA LEU A 109 6.30 -3.53 -0.08
C LEU A 109 5.90 -3.37 1.39
N LEU A 110 6.07 -2.14 1.90
CA LEU A 110 5.51 -1.67 3.15
C LEU A 110 4.69 -0.42 2.89
N VAL A 111 3.62 -0.26 3.65
CA VAL A 111 2.83 0.96 3.63
C VAL A 111 2.75 1.51 5.05
N ARG A 112 3.13 2.78 5.18
CA ARG A 112 3.08 3.47 6.46
C ARG A 112 1.63 3.76 6.84
N CYS A 113 1.29 3.47 8.09
CA CYS A 113 0.00 3.73 8.69
C CYS A 113 0.10 4.56 9.97
N ASP A 114 -0.96 5.31 10.23
CA ASP A 114 -1.16 6.02 11.48
C ASP A 114 -2.43 5.55 12.20
N ARG A 115 -2.49 5.82 13.50
CA ARG A 115 -3.68 5.56 14.32
C ARG A 115 -4.78 6.55 13.96
N VAL A 116 -5.99 6.04 13.70
CA VAL A 116 -7.17 6.89 13.50
C VAL A 116 -7.52 7.64 14.80
N VAL A 117 -7.46 6.94 15.94
CA VAL A 117 -7.78 7.53 17.24
C VAL A 117 -6.51 8.09 17.89
N LYS A 118 -6.42 9.42 17.90
CA LYS A 118 -5.29 10.19 18.48
C LYS A 118 -5.57 10.69 19.89
N THR A 119 -6.79 10.53 20.39
CA THR A 119 -7.19 10.95 21.74
C THR A 119 -7.16 9.77 22.72
N VAL A 120 -6.81 10.08 23.98
CA VAL A 120 -6.84 9.08 25.05
C VAL A 120 -8.29 8.80 25.41
N ARG A 121 -8.62 7.52 25.62
CA ARG A 121 -9.98 7.15 26.03
C ARG A 121 -10.27 7.69 27.43
N PRO A 122 -11.52 8.10 27.72
CA PRO A 122 -11.90 8.52 29.07
C PRO A 122 -11.46 7.49 30.13
N GLY A 123 -10.83 7.96 31.20
CA GLY A 123 -10.33 7.11 32.29
C GLY A 123 -8.99 6.40 32.02
N LYS A 124 -8.34 6.60 30.87
CA LYS A 124 -6.99 6.11 30.60
C LYS A 124 -5.98 7.25 30.62
N ARG A 125 -4.72 6.92 30.94
CA ARG A 125 -3.60 7.88 30.98
C ARG A 125 -2.73 7.86 29.71
N LYS A 126 -2.84 6.82 28.88
CA LYS A 126 -2.02 6.61 27.69
C LYS A 126 -2.88 6.09 26.53
N LEU A 127 -2.46 6.39 25.31
CA LEU A 127 -3.05 5.79 24.11
C LEU A 127 -2.81 4.28 24.08
N SER A 128 -3.63 3.56 23.30
CA SER A 128 -3.37 2.15 23.03
C SER A 128 -2.01 1.99 22.36
N THR A 129 -1.24 1.02 22.83
CA THR A 129 0.02 0.60 22.20
C THR A 129 -0.25 0.00 20.82
N TRP A 130 -1.37 -0.72 20.68
CA TRP A 130 -1.82 -1.32 19.43
C TRP A 130 -3.16 -0.68 19.01
N PRO A 131 -3.17 0.32 18.10
CA PRO A 131 -4.39 0.85 17.52
C PRO A 131 -5.17 -0.23 16.75
N ALA A 132 -6.48 -0.33 17.01
CA ALA A 132 -7.35 -1.26 16.29
C ALA A 132 -7.78 -0.71 14.91
N HIS A 133 -7.72 0.60 14.71
CA HIS A 133 -8.08 1.27 13.46
C HIS A 133 -6.90 2.09 12.96
N LEU A 134 -6.55 1.86 11.70
CA LEU A 134 -5.44 2.50 11.00
C LEU A 134 -5.94 3.31 9.80
N GLU A 135 -5.17 4.32 9.44
CA GLU A 135 -5.30 5.09 8.20
C GLU A 135 -3.96 5.10 7.46
N ILE A 136 -4.00 5.13 6.12
CA ILE A 136 -2.78 5.22 5.31
C ILE A 136 -2.18 6.60 5.48
N TYR A 137 -0.90 6.65 5.83
CA TYR A 137 -0.15 7.90 5.89
C TYR A 137 0.50 8.16 4.52
N PRO A 138 0.23 9.30 3.86
CA PRO A 138 0.67 9.53 2.48
C PRO A 138 2.19 9.71 2.31
N VAL A 139 2.92 9.96 3.41
CA VAL A 139 4.38 10.15 3.35
C VAL A 139 5.10 8.82 3.54
N SER A 140 5.86 8.41 2.53
CA SER A 140 6.70 7.21 2.53
C SER A 140 8.10 7.48 3.08
N SER A 141 8.19 7.94 4.33
CA SER A 141 9.46 8.03 5.05
C SER A 141 9.43 7.21 6.34
N TYR A 142 10.53 6.52 6.61
CA TYR A 142 10.68 5.75 7.84
C TYR A 142 10.73 6.69 9.06
N ILE A 143 9.94 6.35 10.09
CA ILE A 143 10.01 6.95 11.42
C ILE A 143 9.79 5.84 12.44
N VAL A 144 10.69 5.73 13.43
CA VAL A 144 10.73 4.65 14.44
C VAL A 144 9.39 4.42 15.15
N GLY A 145 8.65 5.49 15.43
CA GLY A 145 7.34 5.43 16.11
C GLY A 145 6.16 5.06 15.22
N SER A 146 6.37 4.83 13.92
CA SER A 146 5.30 4.56 12.96
C SER A 146 4.85 3.11 12.96
N HIS A 147 3.71 2.87 12.33
CA HIS A 147 3.13 1.55 12.10
C HIS A 147 3.22 1.24 10.61
N PHE A 148 3.41 -0.03 10.26
CA PHE A 148 3.54 -0.49 8.89
C PHE A 148 2.72 -1.77 8.68
N PHE A 149 2.19 -1.96 7.47
CA PHE A 149 1.57 -3.20 7.00
C PHE A 149 2.10 -3.58 5.62
#